data_AF-A0A218WGG3-F1
#
_entry.id   AF-A0A218WGG3-F1
#
_cell.length_a   1.000
_cell.length_b   1.000
_cell.length_c   1.000
_cell.angle_alpha   90.00
_cell.angle_beta   90.00
_cell.angle_gamma   90.00
#
_symmetry.space_group_name_H-M   'P 1'
#
loop_
_entity.id
_entity.type
_entity.pdbx_description
1 polymer ?
#
loop_
_entity_poly.entity_id
_entity_poly.type
_entity_poly.pdbx_seq_one_letter_code
_entity_poly.pdbx_strand_id
1 'polypeptide(L)'
;MGSSVDIGEAGFKSSLNLMRNTIISMDLADPNSESAKEFKELVWQIMVDAGKPNLADYFPVLKRVDPLGVRQRMTGYFGRMFDVFNRIINDRLQDREISGFVRKSDMLDALLDLSEDKGGHGSVSHEASDLFTGGSETTSSTLEWPMAELLRNPDKLLKAQAELKQVTGRGNAVEKSDIARLPYLKAMVKETFRMHPWLPLLVPCRVGATVHVGGCTILEGTRNPGQ
;
A
#
# COMPACT_ATOMS: atom_id res chain seq x y z
N MET A 1 -12.47 -31.71 9.56
CA MET A 1 -12.06 -30.74 10.59
C MET A 1 -11.41 -29.57 9.89
N GLY A 2 -11.89 -28.35 10.09
CA GLY A 2 -11.32 -27.16 9.45
C GLY A 2 -10.17 -26.59 10.28
N SER A 3 -9.05 -26.25 9.65
CA SER A 3 -7.93 -25.54 10.27
C SER A 3 -8.23 -24.05 10.40
N SER A 4 -7.72 -23.40 11.45
CA SER A 4 -7.78 -21.94 11.61
C SER A 4 -6.93 -21.24 10.55
N VAL A 5 -7.40 -20.11 10.04
CA VAL A 5 -6.70 -19.28 9.05
C VAL A 5 -6.47 -17.89 9.64
N ASP A 6 -5.23 -17.41 9.59
CA ASP A 6 -4.91 -16.01 9.89
C ASP A 6 -5.33 -15.14 8.69
N ILE A 7 -6.35 -14.32 8.91
CA ILE A 7 -6.95 -13.49 7.86
C ILE A 7 -6.04 -12.30 7.51
N GLY A 8 -5.30 -11.77 8.47
CA GLY A 8 -4.34 -10.69 8.23
C GLY A 8 -3.20 -11.19 7.34
N GLU A 9 -2.64 -12.36 7.66
CA GLU A 9 -1.60 -12.98 6.82
C GLU A 9 -2.11 -13.38 5.43
N ALA A 10 -3.31 -13.97 5.35
CA ALA A 10 -3.91 -14.35 4.08
C ALA A 10 -4.24 -13.12 3.20
N GLY A 11 -4.82 -12.07 3.80
CA GLY A 11 -5.15 -10.83 3.11
C GLY A 11 -3.92 -10.08 2.60
N PHE A 12 -2.85 -10.04 3.42
CA PHE A 12 -1.56 -9.50 3.02
C PHE A 12 -0.96 -10.27 1.82
N LYS A 13 -0.94 -11.60 1.87
CA LYS A 13 -0.47 -12.44 0.75
C LYS A 13 -1.29 -12.24 -0.52
N SER A 14 -2.61 -12.20 -0.42
CA SER A 14 -3.49 -11.94 -1.57
C SER A 14 -3.27 -10.56 -2.19
N SER A 15 -3.09 -9.54 -1.35
CA SER A 15 -2.81 -8.17 -1.81
C SER A 15 -1.46 -8.10 -2.53
N LEU A 16 -0.41 -8.67 -1.93
CA LEU A 16 0.90 -8.79 -2.58
C LEU A 16 0.84 -9.57 -3.89
N ASN A 17 0.04 -10.65 -3.98
CA ASN A 17 -0.16 -11.38 -5.23
C ASN A 17 -0.85 -10.55 -6.33
N LEU A 18 -1.80 -9.70 -5.96
CA LEU A 18 -2.45 -8.78 -6.91
C LEU A 18 -1.46 -7.70 -7.39
N MET A 19 -0.71 -7.12 -6.47
CA MET A 19 0.32 -6.11 -6.77
C MET A 19 1.48 -6.70 -7.57
N ARG A 20 1.87 -7.94 -7.29
CA ARG A 20 2.81 -8.72 -8.11
C ARG A 20 2.39 -8.66 -9.57
N ASN A 21 1.17 -9.06 -9.91
CA ASN A 21 0.74 -9.15 -11.30
C ASN A 21 0.55 -7.80 -11.99
N THR A 22 0.41 -6.72 -11.23
CA THR A 22 0.07 -5.39 -11.77
C THR A 22 1.27 -4.45 -11.84
N ILE A 23 2.17 -4.52 -10.86
CA ILE A 23 3.22 -3.51 -10.66
C ILE A 23 4.59 -4.01 -11.15
N ILE A 24 5.05 -5.19 -10.71
CA ILE A 24 6.47 -5.61 -10.85
C ILE A 24 6.63 -7.02 -11.45
N SER A 25 5.55 -7.78 -11.62
CA SER A 25 5.55 -9.20 -12.04
C SER A 25 6.64 -10.06 -11.37
N MET A 26 6.96 -9.76 -10.11
CA MET A 26 7.90 -10.51 -9.27
C MET A 26 7.19 -11.22 -8.13
N ASP A 27 7.75 -12.36 -7.73
CA ASP A 27 7.26 -13.11 -6.60
C ASP A 27 7.69 -12.50 -5.27
N LEU A 28 7.04 -11.39 -4.90
CA LEU A 28 7.15 -10.76 -3.58
C LEU A 28 6.17 -11.37 -2.56
N ALA A 29 5.43 -12.41 -2.94
CA ALA A 29 4.47 -13.12 -2.10
C ALA A 29 4.90 -14.56 -1.78
N ASP A 30 5.92 -15.09 -2.45
CA ASP A 30 6.53 -16.36 -2.10
C ASP A 30 7.14 -16.25 -0.69
N PRO A 31 6.63 -17.00 0.31
CA PRO A 31 7.21 -17.02 1.65
C PRO A 31 8.66 -17.54 1.66
N ASN A 32 9.17 -18.09 0.56
CA ASN A 32 10.57 -18.52 0.42
C ASN A 32 11.46 -17.49 -0.31
N SER A 33 10.89 -16.43 -0.88
CA SER A 33 11.66 -15.36 -1.52
C SER A 33 12.28 -14.43 -0.47
N GLU A 34 13.61 -14.33 -0.47
CA GLU A 34 14.32 -13.45 0.46
C GLU A 34 13.96 -11.97 0.26
N SER A 35 13.78 -11.54 -1.00
CA SER A 35 13.34 -10.18 -1.34
C SER A 35 11.94 -9.86 -0.83
N ALA A 36 11.03 -10.84 -0.82
CA ALA A 36 9.68 -10.71 -0.29
C ALA A 36 9.66 -10.47 1.23
N LYS A 37 10.44 -11.28 1.97
CA LYS A 37 10.57 -11.17 3.42
C LYS A 37 11.24 -9.85 3.81
N GLU A 38 12.33 -9.50 3.14
CA GLU A 38 13.04 -8.24 3.37
C GLU A 38 12.11 -7.04 3.12
N PHE A 39 11.34 -7.07 2.03
CA PHE A 39 10.37 -6.02 1.73
C PHE A 39 9.30 -5.87 2.83
N LYS A 40 8.66 -6.98 3.23
CA LYS A 40 7.61 -6.96 4.26
C LYS A 40 8.14 -6.39 5.58
N GLU A 41 9.34 -6.80 5.98
CA GLU A 41 9.97 -6.31 7.20
C GLU A 41 10.26 -4.80 7.12
N LEU A 42 10.76 -4.32 5.97
CA LEU A 42 11.04 -2.90 5.77
C LEU A 42 9.76 -2.04 5.84
N VAL A 43 8.67 -2.45 5.20
CA VAL A 43 7.38 -1.76 5.26
C VAL A 43 6.89 -1.66 6.70
N TRP A 44 6.90 -2.77 7.44
CA TRP A 44 6.48 -2.81 8.84
C TRP A 44 7.28 -1.85 9.73
N GLN A 45 8.61 -1.85 9.59
CA GLN A 45 9.49 -0.97 10.36
C GLN A 45 9.26 0.52 10.03
N ILE A 46 9.04 0.84 8.75
CA ILE A 46 8.72 2.20 8.30
C ILE A 46 7.43 2.68 8.97
N MET A 47 6.36 1.87 8.98
CA MET A 47 5.11 2.27 9.63
C MET A 47 5.22 2.43 11.14
N VAL A 48 5.89 1.48 11.81
CA VAL A 48 6.08 1.56 13.26
C VAL A 48 6.82 2.84 13.64
N ASP A 49 7.84 3.25 12.88
CA ASP A 49 8.57 4.49 13.16
C ASP A 49 7.84 5.75 12.67
N ALA A 50 7.07 5.68 11.59
CA ALA A 50 6.23 6.78 11.11
C ALA A 50 5.07 7.10 12.07
N GLY A 51 4.51 6.08 12.73
CA GLY A 51 3.43 6.22 13.71
C GLY A 51 3.89 6.68 15.11
N LYS A 52 5.19 6.66 15.40
CA LYS A 52 5.71 7.10 16.71
C LYS A 52 5.76 8.63 16.78
N PRO A 53 5.34 9.24 17.91
CA PRO A 53 5.50 10.68 18.09
C PRO A 53 6.99 11.05 18.10
N ASN A 54 7.39 11.93 17.19
CA ASN A 54 8.77 12.38 17.06
C ASN A 54 8.91 13.83 17.56
N LEU A 55 9.70 14.05 18.62
CA LEU A 55 9.94 15.38 19.20
C LEU A 55 10.56 16.36 18.19
N ALA A 56 11.33 15.85 17.22
CA ALA A 56 11.92 16.67 16.17
C ALA A 56 10.89 17.25 15.18
N ASP A 57 9.66 16.70 15.13
CA ASP A 57 8.56 17.27 14.35
C ASP A 57 7.96 18.53 14.98
N TYR A 58 8.01 18.62 16.32
CA TYR A 58 7.47 19.75 17.09
C TYR A 58 8.52 20.82 17.40
N PHE A 59 9.78 20.41 17.58
CA PHE A 59 10.89 21.29 17.95
C PHE A 59 11.98 21.27 16.87
N PRO A 60 12.00 22.25 15.94
CA PRO A 60 12.94 22.28 14.82
C PRO A 60 14.42 22.20 15.22
N VAL A 61 14.77 22.69 16.41
CA VAL A 61 16.14 22.63 16.96
C VAL A 61 16.61 21.18 17.18
N LEU A 62 15.68 20.27 17.53
CA LEU A 62 15.97 18.85 17.76
C LEU A 62 16.17 18.05 16.47
N LYS A 63 15.83 18.60 15.29
CA LYS A 63 16.02 17.92 13.99
C LYS A 63 17.48 17.59 13.67
N ARG A 64 18.42 18.33 14.26
CA ARG A 64 19.87 18.10 14.08
C ARG A 64 20.40 16.98 14.96
N VAL A 65 19.77 16.73 16.10
CA VAL A 65 20.27 15.80 17.12
C VAL A 65 19.60 14.42 17.01
N ASP A 66 18.43 14.34 16.35
CA ASP A 66 17.63 13.12 16.18
C ASP A 66 17.50 12.32 17.50
N PRO A 67 16.92 12.92 18.55
CA PRO A 67 16.98 12.37 19.91
C PRO A 67 16.33 10.99 20.07
N LEU A 68 15.43 10.61 19.16
CA LEU A 68 14.77 9.31 19.13
C LEU A 68 15.34 8.39 18.04
N GLY A 69 16.36 8.83 17.30
CA GLY A 69 16.99 8.09 16.21
C GLY A 69 16.05 7.76 15.03
N VAL A 70 14.87 8.39 14.98
CA VAL A 70 13.82 8.05 14.00
C VAL A 70 14.29 8.41 12.60
N ARG A 71 14.95 9.57 12.44
CA ARG A 71 15.44 10.00 11.12
C ARG A 71 16.54 9.09 10.60
N GLN A 72 17.48 8.70 11.46
CA GLN A 72 18.56 7.78 11.10
C GLN A 72 18.02 6.39 10.70
N ARG A 73 17.11 5.81 11.50
CA ARG A 73 16.50 4.51 11.19
C ARG A 73 15.69 4.57 9.90
N MET A 74 14.85 5.59 9.75
CA MET A 74 14.03 5.80 8.56
C MET A 74 14.89 5.92 7.28
N THR A 75 16.02 6.64 7.36
CA THR A 75 16.98 6.74 6.25
C THR A 75 17.58 5.37 5.90
N GLY A 76 17.90 4.56 6.91
CA GLY A 76 18.35 3.18 6.72
C GLY A 76 17.30 2.28 6.08
N TYR A 77 16.04 2.38 6.50
CA TYR A 77 14.93 1.59 5.93
C TYR A 77 14.70 1.96 4.46
N PHE A 78 14.61 3.25 4.14
CA PHE A 78 14.46 3.71 2.76
C PHE A 78 15.65 3.30 1.89
N GLY A 79 16.89 3.40 2.39
CA GLY A 79 18.08 2.95 1.67
C GLY A 79 17.99 1.47 1.26
N ARG A 80 17.68 0.59 2.22
CA ARG A 80 17.51 -0.84 1.96
C ARG A 80 16.34 -1.13 1.01
N MET A 81 15.27 -0.35 1.12
CA MET A 81 14.11 -0.46 0.24
C MET A 81 14.47 -0.09 -1.19
N PHE A 82 15.23 1.00 -1.39
CA PHE A 82 15.82 1.35 -2.68
C PHE A 82 16.72 0.25 -3.23
N ASP A 83 17.53 -0.40 -2.39
CA ASP A 83 18.39 -1.51 -2.81
C ASP A 83 17.58 -2.72 -3.29
N VAL A 84 16.42 -3.00 -2.66
CA VAL A 84 15.49 -4.02 -3.17
C VAL A 84 14.97 -3.62 -4.56
N PHE A 85 14.43 -2.41 -4.74
CA PHE A 85 13.90 -1.98 -6.04
C PHE A 85 14.97 -1.87 -7.13
N ASN A 86 16.17 -1.42 -6.79
CA ASN A 86 17.29 -1.36 -7.74
C ASN A 86 17.71 -2.75 -8.22
N ARG A 87 17.76 -3.75 -7.33
CA ARG A 87 18.00 -5.15 -7.71
C ARG A 87 16.94 -5.63 -8.71
N ILE A 88 15.68 -5.39 -8.40
CA ILE A 88 14.52 -5.73 -9.25
C ILE A 88 14.61 -5.07 -10.64
N ILE A 89 14.92 -3.77 -10.68
CA ILE A 89 15.05 -3.00 -11.92
C ILE A 89 16.22 -3.55 -12.75
N ASN A 90 17.37 -3.81 -12.13
CA ASN A 90 18.55 -4.32 -12.81
C ASN A 90 18.30 -5.73 -13.38
N ASP A 91 17.70 -6.63 -12.62
CA ASP A 91 17.32 -7.97 -13.09
C ASP A 91 16.38 -7.87 -14.29
N ARG A 92 15.41 -6.94 -14.25
CA ARG A 92 14.48 -6.71 -15.36
C ARG A 92 15.16 -6.14 -16.60
N LEU A 93 16.11 -5.24 -16.44
CA LEU A 93 16.89 -4.68 -17.56
C LEU A 93 17.74 -5.75 -18.22
N GLN A 94 18.38 -6.63 -17.44
CA GLN A 94 19.12 -7.78 -17.98
C GLN A 94 18.22 -8.75 -18.73
N ASP A 95 17.03 -9.06 -18.20
CA ASP A 95 16.05 -9.91 -18.87
C ASP A 95 15.66 -9.36 -20.26
N ARG A 96 15.57 -8.03 -20.43
CA ARG A 96 15.24 -7.39 -21.71
C ARG A 96 16.34 -7.50 -22.76
N GLU A 97 17.60 -7.65 -22.35
CA GLU A 97 18.73 -7.82 -23.27
C GLU A 97 18.81 -9.24 -23.84
N ILE A 98 18.13 -10.21 -23.21
CA ILE A 98 18.09 -11.61 -23.65
C ILE A 98 17.16 -11.76 -24.87
N SER A 99 17.67 -12.41 -25.92
CA SER A 99 16.86 -12.65 -27.13
C SER A 99 15.67 -13.56 -26.84
N GLY A 100 14.47 -13.12 -27.25
CA GLY A 100 13.21 -13.82 -26.98
C GLY A 100 12.48 -13.39 -25.71
N PHE A 101 12.91 -12.33 -25.03
CA PHE A 101 12.17 -11.76 -23.90
C PHE A 101 10.76 -11.33 -24.32
N VAL A 102 9.75 -11.92 -23.67
CA VAL A 102 8.36 -11.49 -23.78
C VAL A 102 8.10 -10.45 -22.71
N ARG A 103 7.84 -9.22 -23.16
CA ARG A 103 7.53 -8.08 -22.31
C ARG A 103 6.36 -8.41 -21.39
N LYS A 104 6.51 -8.16 -20.09
CA LYS A 104 5.51 -8.54 -19.08
C LYS A 104 4.34 -7.55 -19.02
N SER A 105 4.47 -6.38 -19.66
CA SER A 105 3.41 -5.35 -19.77
C SER A 105 2.87 -4.94 -18.39
N ASP A 106 3.74 -4.91 -17.39
CA ASP A 106 3.47 -4.43 -16.04
C ASP A 106 3.86 -2.95 -15.90
N MET A 107 3.49 -2.34 -14.77
CA MET A 107 3.79 -0.92 -14.55
C MET A 107 5.29 -0.63 -14.53
N LEU A 108 6.12 -1.55 -14.01
CA LEU A 108 7.57 -1.43 -14.07
C LEU A 108 8.04 -1.33 -15.52
N ASP A 109 7.50 -2.16 -16.42
CA ASP A 109 7.86 -2.09 -17.83
C ASP A 109 7.48 -0.74 -18.46
N ALA A 110 6.32 -0.19 -18.09
CA ALA A 110 5.87 1.13 -18.54
C ALA A 110 6.73 2.27 -17.98
N LEU A 111 7.11 2.23 -16.71
CA LEU A 111 8.00 3.23 -16.10
C LEU A 111 9.39 3.21 -16.74
N LEU A 112 9.91 2.01 -17.06
CA LEU A 112 11.18 1.87 -17.75
C LEU A 112 11.12 2.49 -19.15
N ASP A 113 10.05 2.26 -19.93
CA ASP A 113 9.88 2.93 -21.24
C ASP A 113 9.87 4.46 -21.13
N LEU A 114 9.12 4.99 -20.15
CA LEU A 114 9.07 6.43 -19.92
C LEU A 114 10.43 7.01 -19.52
N SER A 115 11.29 6.23 -18.86
CA SER A 115 12.61 6.68 -18.41
C SER A 115 13.67 6.65 -19.51
N GLU A 116 13.54 5.73 -20.47
CA GLU A 116 14.36 5.69 -21.68
C GLU A 116 14.14 6.96 -22.51
N ASP A 117 12.90 7.46 -22.57
CA ASP A 117 12.53 8.70 -23.27
C ASP A 117 13.02 9.98 -22.54
N LYS A 118 13.19 9.92 -21.22
CA LYS A 118 13.60 11.06 -20.37
C LYS A 118 15.10 11.12 -20.03
N GLY A 119 15.91 10.20 -20.55
CA GLY A 119 17.37 10.26 -20.44
C GLY A 119 17.95 9.74 -19.12
N GLY A 120 17.26 8.85 -18.39
CA GLY A 120 17.86 8.15 -17.25
C GLY A 120 16.89 7.42 -16.33
N HIS A 121 17.34 6.28 -15.77
CA HIS A 121 16.53 5.37 -14.94
C HIS A 121 16.44 5.76 -13.46
N GLY A 122 17.14 6.82 -13.01
CA GLY A 122 17.22 7.18 -11.58
C GLY A 122 15.88 7.56 -10.93
N SER A 123 14.92 8.09 -11.70
CA SER A 123 13.57 8.43 -11.22
C SER A 123 12.67 7.19 -11.04
N VAL A 124 12.94 6.12 -11.80
CA VAL A 124 12.08 4.92 -11.84
C VAL A 124 12.10 4.19 -10.52
N SER A 125 13.26 4.07 -9.87
CA SER A 125 13.38 3.43 -8.56
C SER A 125 12.57 4.14 -7.48
N HIS A 126 12.52 5.48 -7.52
CA HIS A 126 11.70 6.30 -6.63
C HIS A 126 10.21 6.11 -6.88
N GLU A 127 9.77 6.24 -8.13
CA GLU A 127 8.36 6.12 -8.50
C GLU A 127 7.82 4.70 -8.24
N ALA A 128 8.60 3.66 -8.55
CA ALA A 128 8.25 2.28 -8.28
C ALA A 128 8.20 2.00 -6.76
N SER A 129 9.15 2.54 -5.99
CA SER A 129 9.18 2.39 -4.53
C SER A 129 7.97 3.04 -3.86
N ASP A 130 7.63 4.27 -4.23
CA ASP A 130 6.52 5.01 -3.65
C ASP A 130 5.18 4.31 -3.94
N LEU A 131 4.95 3.90 -5.19
CA LEU A 131 3.72 3.21 -5.56
C LEU A 131 3.59 1.86 -4.85
N PHE A 132 4.68 1.10 -4.78
CA PHE A 132 4.64 -0.24 -4.21
C PHE A 132 4.51 -0.18 -2.68
N THR A 133 5.17 0.77 -2.01
CA THR A 133 5.01 1.01 -0.56
C THR A 133 3.60 1.51 -0.22
N GLY A 134 3.12 2.51 -0.95
CA GLY A 134 1.79 3.08 -0.73
C GLY A 134 0.65 2.09 -1.02
N GLY A 135 0.80 1.24 -2.04
CA GLY A 135 -0.20 0.24 -2.43
C GLY A 135 -0.20 -1.02 -1.57
N SER A 136 0.96 -1.45 -1.06
CA SER A 136 1.12 -2.73 -0.34
C SER A 136 0.33 -2.79 0.95
N GLU A 137 0.47 -1.75 1.75
CA GLU A 137 -0.06 -1.77 3.10
C GLU A 137 -1.53 -1.38 3.15
N THR A 138 -1.92 -0.33 2.42
CA THR A 138 -3.30 0.19 2.34
C THR A 138 -4.32 -0.79 1.74
N THR A 139 -3.88 -1.86 1.06
CA THR A 139 -4.78 -2.93 0.61
C THR A 139 -4.87 -4.08 1.61
N SER A 140 -3.81 -4.36 2.37
CA SER A 140 -3.74 -5.51 3.27
C SER A 140 -4.68 -5.44 4.48
N SER A 141 -4.68 -4.34 5.26
CA SER A 141 -5.66 -4.19 6.35
C SER A 141 -7.11 -3.93 5.84
N THR A 142 -7.35 -3.98 4.49
CA THR A 142 -8.67 -3.73 3.86
C THR A 142 -9.44 -5.01 3.96
N LEU A 143 -8.74 -6.11 4.15
CA LEU A 143 -9.30 -7.43 4.26
C LEU A 143 -9.46 -7.80 5.74
N GLU A 144 -8.56 -7.36 6.61
CA GLU A 144 -8.60 -7.71 8.04
C GLU A 144 -9.81 -7.13 8.77
N TRP A 145 -10.00 -5.80 8.71
CA TRP A 145 -11.09 -5.15 9.45
C TRP A 145 -12.49 -5.55 8.98
N PRO A 146 -12.81 -5.63 7.66
CA PRO A 146 -14.12 -6.10 7.24
C PRO A 146 -14.39 -7.55 7.64
N MET A 147 -13.39 -8.42 7.58
CA MET A 147 -13.56 -9.82 7.98
C MET A 147 -13.77 -9.94 9.49
N ALA A 148 -13.04 -9.17 10.31
CA ALA A 148 -13.26 -9.11 11.74
C ALA A 148 -14.69 -8.62 12.06
N GLU A 149 -15.16 -7.56 11.39
CA GLU A 149 -16.53 -7.05 11.55
C GLU A 149 -17.60 -8.06 11.12
N LEU A 150 -17.39 -8.77 10.01
CA LEU A 150 -18.29 -9.80 9.52
C LEU A 150 -18.39 -10.99 10.49
N LEU A 151 -17.27 -11.44 11.04
CA LEU A 151 -17.24 -12.53 12.02
C LEU A 151 -17.93 -12.15 13.34
N ARG A 152 -17.88 -10.87 13.72
CA ARG A 152 -18.59 -10.35 14.90
C ARG A 152 -20.08 -10.10 14.66
N ASN A 153 -20.51 -10.01 13.39
CA ASN A 153 -21.89 -9.69 13.00
C ASN A 153 -22.43 -10.75 12.00
N PRO A 154 -22.82 -11.96 12.49
CA PRO A 154 -23.22 -13.06 11.61
C PRO A 154 -24.40 -12.74 10.69
N ASP A 155 -25.35 -11.91 11.12
CA ASP A 155 -26.47 -11.47 10.27
C ASP A 155 -26.00 -10.66 9.07
N LYS A 156 -24.99 -9.79 9.27
CA LYS A 156 -24.39 -8.99 8.18
C LYS A 156 -23.62 -9.86 7.20
N LEU A 157 -22.94 -10.90 7.70
CA LEU A 157 -22.26 -11.90 6.89
C LEU A 157 -23.24 -12.70 6.02
N LEU A 158 -24.34 -13.17 6.60
CA LEU A 158 -25.38 -13.89 5.86
C LEU A 158 -25.97 -13.01 4.75
N LYS A 159 -26.20 -11.72 5.02
CA LYS A 159 -26.68 -10.76 4.03
C LYS A 159 -25.69 -10.53 2.89
N ALA A 160 -24.39 -10.41 3.19
CA ALA A 160 -23.35 -10.31 2.16
C ALA A 160 -23.27 -11.57 1.29
N GLN A 161 -23.35 -12.76 1.91
CA GLN A 161 -23.37 -14.03 1.18
C GLN A 161 -24.63 -14.18 0.31
N ALA A 162 -25.78 -13.69 0.77
CA ALA A 162 -27.02 -13.71 0.00
C ALA A 162 -26.93 -12.82 -1.25
N GLU A 163 -26.40 -11.59 -1.11
CA GLU A 163 -26.16 -10.70 -2.26
C GLU A 163 -25.20 -11.33 -3.27
N LEU A 164 -24.07 -11.89 -2.81
CA LEU A 164 -23.11 -12.57 -3.69
C LEU A 164 -23.77 -13.73 -4.45
N LYS A 165 -24.50 -14.61 -3.74
CA LYS A 165 -25.22 -15.72 -4.37
C LYS A 165 -26.25 -15.27 -5.41
N GLN A 166 -26.90 -14.13 -5.19
CA GLN A 166 -27.90 -13.59 -6.10
C GLN A 166 -27.26 -13.02 -7.38
N VAL A 167 -26.09 -12.37 -7.25
CA VAL A 167 -25.44 -11.67 -8.37
C VAL A 167 -24.61 -12.60 -9.23
N THR A 168 -23.75 -13.42 -8.61
CA THR A 168 -22.77 -14.27 -9.32
C THR A 168 -23.22 -15.72 -9.44
N GLY A 169 -24.16 -16.17 -8.61
CA GLY A 169 -24.51 -17.59 -8.50
C GLY A 169 -23.62 -18.36 -7.53
N ARG A 170 -24.06 -19.56 -7.12
CA ARG A 170 -23.35 -20.35 -6.10
C ARG A 170 -22.07 -20.96 -6.68
N GLY A 171 -20.91 -20.52 -6.18
CA GLY A 171 -19.59 -21.10 -6.51
C GLY A 171 -18.85 -20.42 -7.66
N ASN A 172 -19.45 -19.40 -8.28
CA ASN A 172 -18.79 -18.62 -9.32
C ASN A 172 -17.89 -17.53 -8.72
N ALA A 173 -16.76 -17.28 -9.36
CA ALA A 173 -15.88 -16.16 -9.00
C ALA A 173 -16.56 -14.82 -9.31
N VAL A 174 -16.25 -13.79 -8.51
CA VAL A 174 -16.76 -12.44 -8.74
C VAL A 174 -15.95 -11.78 -9.86
N GLU A 175 -16.61 -11.27 -10.88
CA GLU A 175 -15.96 -10.49 -11.94
C GLU A 175 -16.02 -8.98 -11.67
N LYS A 176 -15.15 -8.19 -12.31
CA LYS A 176 -15.16 -6.73 -12.18
C LYS A 176 -16.49 -6.10 -12.64
N SER A 177 -17.12 -6.71 -13.65
CA SER A 177 -18.45 -6.34 -14.16
C SER A 177 -19.55 -6.47 -13.08
N ASP A 178 -19.43 -7.44 -12.18
CA ASP A 178 -20.42 -7.70 -11.13
C ASP A 178 -20.37 -6.68 -10.00
N ILE A 179 -19.24 -5.98 -9.81
CA ILE A 179 -19.05 -4.99 -8.73
C ILE A 179 -20.15 -3.93 -8.79
N ALA A 180 -20.60 -3.53 -9.98
CA ALA A 180 -21.72 -2.61 -10.16
C ALA A 180 -23.00 -3.07 -9.46
N ARG A 181 -23.25 -4.39 -9.44
CA ARG A 181 -24.44 -5.07 -8.93
C ARG A 181 -24.33 -5.51 -7.47
N LEU A 182 -23.24 -5.17 -6.76
CA LEU A 182 -23.01 -5.53 -5.35
C LEU A 182 -23.09 -4.30 -4.40
N PRO A 183 -24.27 -3.66 -4.25
CA PRO A 183 -24.42 -2.46 -3.44
C PRO A 183 -24.18 -2.68 -1.94
N TYR A 184 -24.56 -3.83 -1.39
CA TYR A 184 -24.36 -4.14 0.02
C TYR A 184 -22.88 -4.41 0.33
N LEU A 185 -22.18 -5.15 -0.53
CA LEU A 185 -20.73 -5.34 -0.39
C LEU A 185 -19.99 -3.99 -0.44
N LYS A 186 -20.38 -3.09 -1.35
CA LYS A 186 -19.85 -1.72 -1.40
C LYS A 186 -20.14 -0.93 -0.13
N ALA A 187 -21.36 -1.00 0.38
CA ALA A 187 -21.75 -0.32 1.61
C ALA A 187 -20.97 -0.84 2.82
N MET A 188 -20.75 -2.16 2.88
CA MET A 188 -19.93 -2.80 3.92
C MET A 188 -18.49 -2.29 3.88
N VAL A 189 -17.86 -2.26 2.71
CA VAL A 189 -16.49 -1.73 2.57
C VAL A 189 -16.44 -0.27 3.02
N LYS A 190 -17.38 0.57 2.58
CA LYS A 190 -17.47 1.98 3.00
C LYS A 190 -17.65 2.12 4.51
N GLU A 191 -18.50 1.30 5.12
CA GLU A 191 -18.77 1.35 6.56
C GLU A 191 -17.57 0.90 7.38
N THR A 192 -16.82 -0.10 6.91
CA THR A 192 -15.56 -0.49 7.54
C THR A 192 -14.55 0.65 7.48
N PHE A 193 -14.40 1.33 6.33
CA PHE A 193 -13.51 2.50 6.25
C PHE A 193 -13.97 3.66 7.13
N ARG A 194 -15.29 3.82 7.36
CA ARG A 194 -15.84 4.83 8.27
C ARG A 194 -15.52 4.52 9.74
N MET A 195 -15.58 3.25 10.13
CA MET A 195 -15.34 2.78 11.50
C MET A 195 -13.85 2.61 11.82
N HIS A 196 -13.09 2.08 10.86
CA HIS A 196 -11.68 1.72 10.95
C HIS A 196 -10.91 2.43 9.84
N PRO A 197 -10.76 3.78 9.92
CA PRO A 197 -9.94 4.51 8.98
C PRO A 197 -8.49 4.07 9.14
N TRP A 198 -7.85 3.80 8.02
CA TRP A 198 -6.52 3.18 7.95
C TRP A 198 -5.37 4.13 8.21
N LEU A 199 -5.62 5.37 7.86
CA LEU A 199 -4.82 6.51 8.24
C LEU A 199 -5.78 7.39 9.04
N PRO A 200 -5.94 7.13 10.35
CA PRO A 200 -6.81 7.93 11.21
C PRO A 200 -6.42 9.40 11.28
N LEU A 201 -5.23 9.76 10.79
CA LEU A 201 -4.70 11.11 10.68
C LEU A 201 -4.33 11.48 9.24
N LEU A 202 -4.68 10.67 8.23
CA LEU A 202 -4.25 10.86 6.82
C LEU A 202 -2.73 11.16 6.69
N VAL A 203 -2.28 11.61 5.52
CA VAL A 203 -0.90 12.11 5.35
C VAL A 203 -0.90 13.61 5.66
N PRO A 204 -0.01 14.12 6.53
CA PRO A 204 0.04 15.54 6.85
C PRO A 204 0.22 16.40 5.60
N CYS A 205 -0.69 17.35 5.38
CA CYS A 205 -0.61 18.30 4.27
C CYS A 205 -0.01 19.63 4.72
N ARG A 206 0.64 20.35 3.80
CA ARG A 206 1.00 21.75 3.98
C ARG A 206 0.18 22.63 3.06
N VAL A 207 -0.25 23.76 3.60
CA VAL A 207 -0.99 24.77 2.85
C VAL A 207 -0.02 25.50 1.91
N GLY A 208 -0.25 25.37 0.60
CA GLY A 208 0.62 25.96 -0.43
C GLY A 208 0.42 27.45 -0.68
N ALA A 209 -0.69 28.02 -0.22
CA ALA A 209 -0.97 29.46 -0.26
C ALA A 209 -1.98 29.81 0.83
N THR A 210 -1.94 31.04 1.36
CA THR A 210 -2.90 31.47 2.39
C THR A 210 -4.34 31.36 1.89
N VAL A 211 -5.21 30.68 2.66
CA VAL A 211 -6.61 30.40 2.29
C VAL A 211 -7.56 30.72 3.44
N HIS A 212 -8.82 31.05 3.11
CA HIS A 212 -9.89 31.21 4.08
C HIS A 212 -10.80 29.98 4.09
N VAL A 213 -10.88 29.30 5.23
CA VAL A 213 -11.70 28.09 5.41
C VAL A 213 -12.52 28.24 6.68
N GLY A 214 -13.85 28.10 6.58
CA GLY A 214 -14.74 28.15 7.75
C GLY A 214 -14.69 29.46 8.54
N GLY A 215 -14.38 30.58 7.89
CA GLY A 215 -14.21 31.89 8.56
C GLY A 215 -12.83 32.13 9.18
N CYS A 216 -11.92 31.15 9.12
CA CYS A 216 -10.54 31.28 9.59
C CYS A 216 -9.57 31.48 8.44
N THR A 217 -8.56 32.34 8.65
CA THR A 217 -7.43 32.51 7.72
C THR A 217 -6.34 31.50 8.07
N ILE A 218 -6.02 30.60 7.14
CA ILE A 218 -4.95 29.62 7.27
C ILE A 218 -3.77 30.10 6.43
N LEU A 219 -2.64 30.37 7.07
CA LEU A 219 -1.45 30.91 6.41
C LEU A 219 -0.73 29.84 5.59
N GLU A 220 -0.06 30.28 4.53
CA GLU A 220 0.90 29.46 3.80
C GLU A 220 1.92 28.80 4.74
N GLY A 221 2.25 27.54 4.46
CA GLY A 221 3.20 26.77 5.26
C GLY A 221 2.62 26.13 6.52
N THR A 222 1.36 26.42 6.87
CA THR A 222 0.67 25.76 7.98
C THR A 222 0.60 24.25 7.72
N ARG A 223 1.14 23.44 8.65
CA ARG A 223 1.04 21.97 8.61
C ARG A 223 -0.30 21.57 9.20
N ASN A 224 -1.16 20.97 8.37
CA ASN A 224 -2.31 20.24 8.87
C ASN A 224 -1.77 18.87 9.35
N PRO A 225 -1.84 18.55 10.65
CA PRO A 225 -1.42 17.25 11.16
C PRO A 225 -2.27 16.09 10.61
N GLY A 226 -3.34 16.43 9.89
CA GLY A 226 -4.30 15.51 9.29
C GLY A 226 -5.39 15.15 10.29
N GLN A 227 -6.61 14.96 9.77
CA GLN A 227 -7.84 14.80 10.55
C GLN A 227 -7.85 13.51 11.32
#